data_AF-A0A7L4P9M6-F1
#
_entry.id   AF-A0A7L4P9M6-F1
#
_cell.length_a   1.000
_cell.length_b   1.000
_cell.length_c   1.000
_cell.angle_alpha   90.00
_cell.angle_beta   90.00
_cell.angle_gamma   90.00
#
_symmetry.space_group_name_H-M   'P 1'
#
loop_
_entity.id
_entity.type
_entity.pdbx_description
1 polymer ?
#
loop_
_entity_poly.entity_id
_entity_poly.type
_entity_poly.pdbx_seq_one_letter_code
_entity_poly.pdbx_strand_id
1 'polypeptide(L)'
;MSCTSAIHCKPETTREEELEVDVLVVGGGLGGLIAASELKKYGYNPKVVYTGNLGGHHILGDAPRYSDIDIDGVIAKAKNLDVSQGFFDGVYLYQGGVRYRARYRHLILATGGTDVPITFPGGLKAPQKTAEEVLPATPTGLKIVVWGTTEWGLRTALALRNRGNEVVVLDNSAYLRDVKYYEKVKSKIDFPIIPSVIVKRYEKGVLTYDIITGKKEPESRKERVDLIVSAVRIVNPYVPLKLGYKIYYTFELGSLIPRRNNYGELLIVDDGGRAVGGSNVYATGHLYGALRESHIAEQAKVLATYIAAKDGVESMDKAKDALDKLLVTFTVEANWLYNLGNRLERGTDGTGRYVEPNVIDVPHWASFWPQIEEAGDIVLCPCDGTLAERVLKEIEQMNKLKKLKVKITHEETDVLRQLRLPKLSFGESVCAESVCLTYASIILGALLAQKPSYFLYGKPQMLYGSS
;
A
#
# COMPACT_ATOMS: atom_id res chain seq x y z
N MET A 1 5.15 -18.24 -17.42
CA MET A 1 5.39 -17.08 -16.52
C MET A 1 4.60 -17.31 -15.25
N SER A 2 5.26 -17.33 -14.09
CA SER A 2 4.63 -17.65 -12.80
C SER A 2 4.35 -16.40 -11.95
N CYS A 3 3.98 -15.28 -12.58
CA CYS A 3 3.63 -14.05 -11.87
C CYS A 3 2.13 -14.05 -11.51
N THR A 4 1.81 -14.54 -10.31
CA THR A 4 0.44 -14.57 -9.79
C THR A 4 0.09 -13.32 -9.00
N SER A 5 1.09 -12.62 -8.45
CA SER A 5 0.93 -11.33 -7.77
C SER A 5 2.24 -10.51 -7.84
N ALA A 6 2.23 -9.28 -7.34
CA ALA A 6 3.45 -8.47 -7.19
C ALA A 6 4.47 -9.09 -6.21
N ILE A 7 4.00 -9.88 -5.23
CA ILE A 7 4.83 -10.59 -4.25
C ILE A 7 5.39 -11.89 -4.86
N HIS A 8 4.60 -12.56 -5.70
CA HIS A 8 4.94 -13.83 -6.32
C HIS A 8 5.15 -13.64 -7.82
N CYS A 9 6.27 -13.03 -8.18
CA CYS A 9 6.67 -12.88 -9.57
C CYS A 9 8.15 -13.22 -9.75
N LYS A 10 8.39 -14.21 -10.62
CA LYS A 10 9.71 -14.54 -11.14
C LYS A 10 9.64 -14.44 -12.67
N PRO A 11 10.01 -13.30 -13.26
CA PRO A 11 10.02 -13.16 -14.70
C PRO A 11 11.10 -14.08 -15.30
N GLU A 12 10.69 -14.91 -16.24
CA GLU A 12 11.59 -15.76 -17.05
C GLU A 12 11.47 -15.36 -18.51
N THR A 13 12.59 -15.24 -19.21
CA THR A 13 12.65 -14.69 -20.56
C THR A 13 13.63 -15.46 -21.44
N THR A 14 13.27 -15.67 -22.70
CA THR A 14 14.14 -16.33 -23.69
C THR A 14 14.69 -15.37 -24.74
N ARG A 15 14.13 -14.17 -24.86
CA ARG A 15 14.55 -13.14 -25.84
C ARG A 15 14.09 -11.74 -25.43
N GLU A 16 14.71 -10.74 -26.03
CA GLU A 16 14.43 -9.31 -25.83
C GLU A 16 13.93 -8.66 -27.11
N GLU A 17 12.93 -7.79 -26.98
CA GLU A 17 12.35 -7.01 -28.08
C GLU A 17 12.11 -5.56 -27.62
N GLU A 18 11.85 -4.64 -28.54
CA GLU A 18 11.38 -3.28 -28.21
C GLU A 18 9.85 -3.22 -28.31
N LEU A 19 9.22 -2.48 -27.41
CA LEU A 19 7.79 -2.17 -27.46
C LEU A 19 7.63 -0.65 -27.41
N GLU A 20 7.04 -0.09 -28.46
CA GLU A 20 6.69 1.33 -28.51
C GLU A 20 5.17 1.48 -28.44
N VAL A 21 4.69 2.24 -27.46
CA VAL A 21 3.26 2.50 -27.24
C VAL A 21 3.07 3.96 -26.88
N ASP A 22 1.95 4.56 -27.28
CA ASP A 22 1.66 5.95 -26.90
C ASP A 22 1.36 6.04 -25.40
N VAL A 23 0.44 5.21 -24.92
CA VAL A 23 0.08 5.11 -23.50
C VAL A 23 0.25 3.68 -23.01
N LEU A 24 1.13 3.48 -22.03
CA LEU A 24 1.24 2.23 -21.28
C LEU A 24 0.48 2.36 -19.96
N VAL A 25 -0.46 1.43 -19.70
CA VAL A 25 -1.19 1.35 -18.43
C VAL A 25 -0.77 0.08 -17.71
N VAL A 26 -0.18 0.22 -16.53
CA VAL A 26 0.33 -0.88 -15.71
C VAL A 26 -0.63 -1.14 -14.57
N GLY A 27 -1.42 -2.21 -14.68
CA GLY A 27 -2.41 -2.65 -13.71
C GLY A 27 -3.81 -2.74 -14.33
N GLY A 28 -4.41 -3.93 -14.23
CA GLY A 28 -5.74 -4.23 -14.77
C GLY A 28 -6.89 -4.00 -13.78
N GLY A 29 -6.67 -3.23 -12.72
CA GLY A 29 -7.69 -2.87 -11.74
C GLY A 29 -8.63 -1.77 -12.25
N LEU A 30 -9.64 -1.43 -11.44
CA LEU A 30 -10.70 -0.47 -11.80
C LEU A 30 -10.16 0.86 -12.37
N GLY A 31 -9.20 1.49 -11.70
CA GLY A 31 -8.62 2.77 -12.14
C GLY A 31 -7.89 2.67 -13.48
N GLY A 32 -7.13 1.60 -13.71
CA GLY A 32 -6.41 1.39 -14.98
C GLY A 32 -7.34 1.15 -16.15
N LEU A 33 -8.35 0.29 -15.97
CA LEU A 33 -9.34 -0.01 -17.02
C LEU A 33 -10.21 1.19 -17.38
N ILE A 34 -10.62 1.98 -16.38
CA ILE A 34 -11.38 3.21 -16.62
C ILE A 34 -10.52 4.25 -17.31
N ALA A 35 -9.31 4.52 -16.82
CA ALA A 35 -8.42 5.50 -17.45
C ALA A 35 -8.14 5.15 -18.93
N ALA A 36 -7.83 3.88 -19.22
CA ALA A 36 -7.62 3.40 -20.58
C ALA A 36 -8.88 3.56 -21.46
N SER A 37 -10.05 3.20 -20.93
CA SER A 37 -11.32 3.34 -21.66
C SER A 37 -11.68 4.80 -21.95
N GLU A 38 -11.39 5.70 -21.02
CA GLU A 38 -11.64 7.14 -21.19
C GLU A 38 -10.65 7.76 -22.18
N LEU A 39 -9.37 7.38 -22.12
CA LEU A 39 -8.36 7.85 -23.08
C LEU A 39 -8.70 7.47 -24.53
N LYS A 40 -9.31 6.30 -24.76
CA LYS A 40 -9.80 5.95 -26.11
C LYS A 40 -10.78 6.98 -26.69
N LYS A 41 -11.57 7.66 -25.87
CA LYS A 41 -12.52 8.69 -26.33
C LYS A 41 -11.81 9.93 -26.88
N TYR A 42 -10.56 10.15 -26.46
CA TYR A 42 -9.69 11.21 -26.94
C TYR A 42 -8.76 10.75 -28.08
N GLY A 43 -8.96 9.55 -28.64
CA GLY A 43 -8.20 9.05 -29.78
C GLY A 43 -6.91 8.31 -29.46
N TYR A 44 -6.58 8.13 -28.17
CA TYR A 44 -5.42 7.35 -27.74
C TYR A 44 -5.63 5.84 -27.96
N ASN A 45 -4.53 5.11 -28.12
CA ASN A 45 -4.52 3.65 -28.18
C ASN A 45 -3.73 3.06 -26.99
N PRO A 46 -4.33 3.01 -25.79
CA PRO A 46 -3.64 2.54 -24.61
C PRO A 46 -3.44 1.01 -24.64
N LYS A 47 -2.25 0.57 -24.24
CA LYS A 47 -1.96 -0.82 -23.91
C LYS A 47 -2.04 -1.01 -22.40
N VAL A 48 -2.90 -1.92 -21.95
CA VAL A 48 -3.04 -2.30 -20.54
C VAL A 48 -2.30 -3.61 -20.29
N VAL A 49 -1.36 -3.59 -19.36
CA VAL A 49 -0.64 -4.78 -18.89
C VAL A 49 -0.98 -5.06 -17.44
N TYR A 50 -1.22 -6.31 -17.07
CA TYR A 50 -1.62 -6.64 -15.71
C TYR A 50 -1.08 -7.98 -15.21
N THR A 51 -0.90 -8.08 -13.90
CA THR A 51 -0.64 -9.32 -13.18
C THR A 51 -1.87 -9.73 -12.36
N GLY A 52 -2.03 -11.03 -12.12
CA GLY A 52 -3.17 -11.57 -11.37
C GLY A 52 -4.50 -11.45 -12.12
N ASN A 53 -5.52 -10.92 -11.44
CA ASN A 53 -6.88 -10.86 -11.96
C ASN A 53 -7.20 -9.55 -12.66
N LEU A 54 -7.85 -9.63 -13.83
CA LEU A 54 -8.47 -8.47 -14.47
C LEU A 54 -9.63 -7.97 -13.60
N GLY A 55 -9.68 -6.66 -13.33
CA GLY A 55 -10.54 -6.06 -12.32
C GLY A 55 -9.89 -5.95 -10.93
N GLY A 56 -8.73 -6.57 -10.71
CA GLY A 56 -8.00 -6.53 -9.43
C GLY A 56 -8.77 -7.19 -8.28
N HIS A 57 -8.57 -6.71 -7.05
CA HIS A 57 -9.24 -7.26 -5.87
C HIS A 57 -10.76 -7.04 -5.87
N HIS A 58 -11.29 -6.15 -6.71
CA HIS A 58 -12.72 -5.85 -6.74
C HIS A 58 -13.57 -7.03 -7.20
N ILE A 59 -13.01 -7.96 -7.97
CA ILE A 59 -13.69 -9.18 -8.43
C ILE A 59 -13.68 -10.32 -7.39
N LEU A 60 -12.99 -10.12 -6.27
CA LEU A 60 -12.82 -11.14 -5.24
C LEU A 60 -13.92 -11.04 -4.19
N GLY A 61 -14.41 -12.20 -3.77
CA GLY A 61 -15.52 -12.33 -2.82
C GLY A 61 -16.86 -11.88 -3.41
N ASP A 62 -17.94 -12.28 -2.74
CA ASP A 62 -19.33 -12.00 -3.11
C ASP A 62 -20.03 -11.06 -2.14
N ALA A 63 -19.29 -10.53 -1.15
CA ALA A 63 -19.83 -9.59 -0.18
C ALA A 63 -20.28 -8.28 -0.85
N PRO A 64 -21.35 -7.63 -0.35
CA PRO A 64 -21.83 -6.35 -0.88
C PRO A 64 -20.72 -5.30 -0.95
N ARG A 65 -20.76 -4.43 -1.95
CA ARG A 65 -19.82 -3.31 -2.09
C ARG A 65 -20.41 -2.03 -1.51
N TYR A 66 -19.57 -1.08 -1.11
CA TYR A 66 -20.08 0.24 -0.71
C TYR A 66 -20.66 0.98 -1.91
N SER A 67 -19.94 0.99 -3.03
CA SER A 67 -20.34 1.66 -4.27
C SER A 67 -21.22 0.77 -5.16
N ASP A 68 -22.04 1.40 -5.99
CA ASP A 68 -22.85 0.73 -7.01
C ASP A 68 -22.16 0.71 -8.38
N ILE A 69 -20.81 0.77 -8.41
CA ILE A 69 -20.08 0.65 -9.66
C ILE A 69 -20.24 -0.76 -10.23
N ASP A 70 -20.69 -0.81 -11.49
CA ASP A 70 -20.75 -2.02 -12.29
C ASP A 70 -19.35 -2.47 -12.73
N ILE A 71 -18.68 -3.20 -11.84
CA ILE A 71 -17.33 -3.76 -12.08
C ILE A 71 -17.34 -4.71 -13.29
N ASP A 72 -18.37 -5.53 -13.42
CA ASP A 72 -18.50 -6.50 -14.52
C ASP A 72 -18.66 -5.77 -15.86
N GLY A 73 -19.45 -4.69 -15.89
CA GLY A 73 -19.57 -3.82 -17.05
C GLY A 73 -18.27 -3.11 -17.42
N VAL A 74 -17.46 -2.69 -16.45
CA VAL A 74 -16.11 -2.14 -16.71
C VAL A 74 -15.20 -3.19 -17.34
N ILE A 75 -15.18 -4.41 -16.81
CA ILE A 75 -14.37 -5.51 -17.34
C ILE A 75 -14.86 -5.91 -18.74
N ALA A 76 -16.18 -5.96 -18.96
CA ALA A 76 -16.76 -6.26 -20.26
C ALA A 76 -16.34 -5.23 -21.32
N LYS A 77 -16.34 -3.94 -20.97
CA LYS A 77 -15.85 -2.86 -21.85
C LYS A 77 -14.35 -2.95 -22.14
N ALA A 78 -13.57 -3.49 -21.20
CA ALA A 78 -12.13 -3.70 -21.38
C ALA A 78 -11.79 -4.66 -22.55
N LYS A 79 -12.75 -5.47 -23.03
CA LYS A 79 -12.58 -6.30 -24.24
C LYS A 79 -12.27 -5.48 -25.50
N ASN A 80 -12.59 -4.18 -25.51
CA ASN A 80 -12.29 -3.27 -26.61
C ASN A 80 -10.91 -2.58 -26.48
N LEU A 81 -10.12 -2.93 -25.46
CA LEU A 81 -8.78 -2.41 -25.20
C LEU A 81 -7.72 -3.47 -25.57
N ASP A 82 -6.50 -3.04 -25.87
CA ASP A 82 -5.34 -3.94 -25.92
C ASP A 82 -4.94 -4.27 -24.48
N VAL A 83 -5.41 -5.41 -23.98
CA VAL A 83 -5.22 -5.86 -22.60
C VAL A 83 -4.48 -7.19 -22.61
N SER A 84 -3.32 -7.26 -21.96
CA SER A 84 -2.53 -8.48 -21.87
C SER A 84 -1.99 -8.74 -20.47
N GLN A 85 -1.87 -10.02 -20.11
CA GLN A 85 -1.15 -10.40 -18.90
C GLN A 85 0.34 -10.15 -19.08
N GLY A 86 0.95 -9.49 -18.10
CA GLY A 86 2.37 -9.17 -18.10
C GLY A 86 2.78 -8.41 -16.86
N PHE A 87 4.07 -8.46 -16.56
CA PHE A 87 4.68 -7.75 -15.43
C PHE A 87 5.58 -6.63 -15.94
N PHE A 88 5.45 -5.42 -15.42
CA PHE A 88 6.30 -4.29 -15.79
C PHE A 88 7.16 -3.88 -14.61
N ASP A 89 8.47 -3.79 -14.81
CA ASP A 89 9.43 -3.49 -13.74
C ASP A 89 9.92 -2.03 -13.67
N GLY A 90 9.38 -1.17 -14.54
CA GLY A 90 9.86 0.20 -14.70
C GLY A 90 10.66 0.41 -16.00
N VAL A 91 11.27 -0.65 -16.54
CA VAL A 91 12.06 -0.57 -17.79
C VAL A 91 11.58 -1.61 -18.79
N TYR A 92 11.39 -2.84 -18.33
CA TYR A 92 10.98 -3.98 -19.13
C TYR A 92 9.56 -4.43 -18.80
N LEU A 93 8.80 -4.73 -19.86
CA LEU A 93 7.57 -5.49 -19.78
C LEU A 93 7.88 -6.96 -20.08
N TYR A 94 7.58 -7.83 -19.12
CA TYR A 94 7.68 -9.27 -19.24
C TYR A 94 6.32 -9.81 -19.67
N GLN A 95 6.24 -10.37 -20.87
CA GLN A 95 5.01 -10.98 -21.41
C GLN A 95 5.35 -12.18 -22.29
N GLY A 96 4.66 -13.31 -22.08
CA GLY A 96 4.76 -14.48 -22.97
C GLY A 96 6.18 -15.07 -23.14
N GLY A 97 7.07 -14.90 -22.16
CA GLY A 97 8.47 -15.34 -22.24
C GLY A 97 9.41 -14.36 -22.96
N VAL A 98 8.92 -13.17 -23.34
CA VAL A 98 9.71 -12.09 -23.93
C VAL A 98 9.87 -10.96 -22.90
N ARG A 99 11.06 -10.35 -22.83
CA ARG A 99 11.23 -9.03 -22.19
C ARG A 99 11.18 -7.94 -23.26
N TYR A 100 10.22 -7.05 -23.14
CA TYR A 100 10.09 -5.89 -24.00
C TYR A 100 10.71 -4.68 -23.31
N ARG A 101 11.71 -4.05 -23.91
CA ARG A 101 12.14 -2.72 -23.49
C ARG A 101 11.04 -1.73 -23.88
N ALA A 102 10.28 -1.25 -22.90
CA ALA A 102 9.10 -0.43 -23.16
C ALA A 102 9.51 1.04 -23.37
N ARG A 103 9.04 1.63 -24.46
CA ARG A 103 9.07 3.07 -24.73
C ARG A 103 7.65 3.57 -24.78
N TYR A 104 7.36 4.59 -23.99
CA TYR A 104 6.04 5.19 -23.89
C TYR A 104 6.10 6.70 -23.86
N ARG A 105 5.06 7.36 -24.39
CA ARG A 105 4.87 8.81 -24.21
C ARG A 105 4.26 9.10 -22.84
N HIS A 106 3.25 8.32 -22.45
CA HIS A 106 2.59 8.39 -21.14
C HIS A 106 2.57 7.04 -20.45
N LEU A 107 2.84 7.03 -19.15
CA LEU A 107 2.77 5.83 -18.30
C LEU A 107 1.77 6.03 -17.17
N ILE A 108 0.72 5.22 -17.14
CA ILE A 108 -0.26 5.20 -16.05
C ILE A 108 0.02 3.99 -15.15
N LEU A 109 0.39 4.26 -13.91
CA LEU A 109 0.61 3.29 -12.86
C LEU A 109 -0.70 3.08 -12.09
N ALA A 110 -1.40 2.01 -12.44
CA ALA A 110 -2.55 1.46 -11.74
C ALA A 110 -2.16 0.21 -10.93
N THR A 111 -0.94 0.21 -10.38
CA THR A 111 -0.32 -0.93 -9.69
C THR A 111 -1.01 -1.32 -8.39
N GLY A 112 -1.98 -0.51 -7.94
CA GLY A 112 -2.84 -0.81 -6.83
C GLY A 112 -2.11 -0.84 -5.48
N GLY A 113 -2.72 -1.58 -4.57
CA GLY A 113 -2.09 -1.91 -3.29
C GLY A 113 -1.89 -3.41 -3.22
N THR A 114 -1.03 -3.86 -2.34
CA THR A 114 -0.72 -5.27 -2.14
C THR A 114 -1.24 -5.67 -0.77
N ASP A 115 -2.03 -6.74 -0.67
CA ASP A 115 -2.36 -7.32 0.63
C ASP A 115 -1.09 -7.90 1.24
N VAL A 116 -0.94 -7.74 2.55
CA VAL A 116 0.30 -8.10 3.24
C VAL A 116 0.02 -8.75 4.59
N PRO A 117 0.86 -9.70 5.06
CA PRO A 117 0.62 -10.38 6.34
C PRO A 117 0.73 -9.39 7.51
N ILE A 118 0.07 -9.70 8.62
CA ILE A 118 0.19 -8.85 9.80
C ILE A 118 1.51 -9.11 10.53
N THR A 119 2.08 -8.05 11.05
CA THR A 119 3.33 -8.12 11.79
C THR A 119 3.06 -8.18 13.29
N PHE A 120 3.69 -9.11 14.02
CA PHE A 120 3.72 -9.21 15.49
C PHE A 120 4.84 -10.17 15.94
N PRO A 121 5.26 -10.14 17.22
CA PRO A 121 6.26 -11.08 17.75
C PRO A 121 5.87 -12.55 17.55
N GLY A 122 6.77 -13.33 16.94
CA GLY A 122 6.53 -14.74 16.62
C GLY A 122 5.57 -14.98 15.44
N GLY A 123 5.18 -13.93 14.70
CA GLY A 123 4.24 -14.02 13.58
C GLY A 123 4.67 -14.92 12.43
N LEU A 124 5.97 -15.22 12.29
CA LEU A 124 6.49 -16.16 11.28
C LEU A 124 5.93 -17.58 11.44
N LYS A 125 5.59 -17.99 12.67
CA LYS A 125 5.05 -19.33 12.98
C LYS A 125 3.53 -19.40 12.85
N ALA A 126 2.86 -18.27 12.67
CA ALA A 126 1.42 -18.22 12.56
C ALA A 126 0.97 -18.61 11.15
N PRO A 127 -0.13 -19.37 11.00
CA PRO A 127 -0.73 -19.65 9.71
C PRO A 127 -1.37 -18.35 9.21
N GLN A 128 -0.63 -17.57 8.44
CA GLN A 128 -1.10 -16.31 7.89
C GLN A 128 -1.29 -16.43 6.38
N LYS A 129 -2.37 -15.85 5.87
CA LYS A 129 -2.58 -15.59 4.46
C LYS A 129 -3.17 -14.20 4.28
N THR A 130 -3.06 -13.66 3.08
CA THR A 130 -3.75 -12.43 2.69
C THR A 130 -5.16 -12.71 2.18
N ALA A 131 -6.03 -11.70 2.17
CA ALA A 131 -7.37 -11.86 1.60
C ALA A 131 -7.29 -12.18 0.08
N GLU A 132 -6.37 -11.56 -0.65
CA GLU A 132 -6.09 -11.88 -2.05
C GLU A 132 -5.69 -13.35 -2.31
N GLU A 133 -5.00 -14.00 -1.37
CA GLU A 133 -4.64 -15.42 -1.49
C GLU A 133 -5.80 -16.36 -1.15
N VAL A 134 -6.69 -15.95 -0.25
CA VAL A 134 -7.74 -16.82 0.31
C VAL A 134 -9.04 -16.74 -0.47
N LEU A 135 -9.44 -15.55 -0.93
CA LEU A 135 -10.74 -15.36 -1.56
C LEU A 135 -10.93 -16.07 -2.91
N PRO A 136 -9.91 -16.26 -3.78
CA PRO A 136 -10.08 -17.04 -5.01
C PRO A 136 -10.49 -18.50 -4.76
N ALA A 137 -10.05 -19.09 -3.65
CA ALA A 137 -10.33 -20.45 -3.24
C ALA A 137 -10.69 -20.48 -1.75
N THR A 138 -11.87 -19.93 -1.43
CA THR A 138 -12.28 -19.70 -0.04
C THR A 138 -12.42 -21.01 0.73
N PRO A 139 -11.74 -21.18 1.89
CA PRO A 139 -11.84 -22.38 2.71
C PRO A 139 -13.21 -22.49 3.39
N THR A 140 -13.48 -23.63 3.99
CA THR A 140 -14.73 -23.93 4.69
C THR A 140 -14.46 -24.61 6.02
N GLY A 141 -15.27 -24.35 7.05
CA GLY A 141 -15.21 -25.06 8.33
C GLY A 141 -14.00 -24.73 9.21
N LEU A 142 -13.32 -23.61 8.98
CA LEU A 142 -12.19 -23.14 9.78
C LEU A 142 -12.63 -22.06 10.79
N LYS A 143 -11.86 -21.91 11.87
CA LYS A 143 -11.88 -20.74 12.74
C LYS A 143 -10.82 -19.72 12.29
N ILE A 144 -11.31 -18.59 11.77
CA ILE A 144 -10.50 -17.60 11.06
C ILE A 144 -10.53 -16.26 11.79
N VAL A 145 -9.35 -15.72 12.06
CA VAL A 145 -9.18 -14.31 12.43
C VAL A 145 -9.02 -13.51 11.15
N VAL A 146 -9.88 -12.52 10.90
CA VAL A 146 -9.67 -11.54 9.83
C VAL A 146 -9.13 -10.26 10.46
N TRP A 147 -8.02 -9.75 9.92
CA TRP A 147 -7.43 -8.52 10.40
C TRP A 147 -7.79 -7.33 9.51
N GLY A 148 -8.42 -6.31 10.10
CA GLY A 148 -8.79 -5.05 9.46
C GLY A 148 -10.29 -4.79 9.37
N THR A 149 -10.70 -3.56 9.67
CA THR A 149 -12.11 -3.09 9.68
C THR A 149 -12.44 -2.08 8.57
N THR A 150 -11.63 -2.04 7.51
CA THR A 150 -11.96 -1.30 6.29
C THR A 150 -13.07 -2.02 5.50
N GLU A 151 -13.59 -1.40 4.44
CA GLU A 151 -14.50 -2.08 3.51
C GLU A 151 -13.92 -3.42 3.03
N TRP A 152 -12.64 -3.46 2.63
CA TRP A 152 -11.98 -4.69 2.18
C TRP A 152 -11.94 -5.76 3.28
N GLY A 153 -11.64 -5.38 4.51
CA GLY A 153 -11.62 -6.31 5.65
C GLY A 153 -12.98 -6.88 6.00
N LEU A 154 -14.00 -6.04 6.07
CA LEU A 154 -15.36 -6.49 6.36
C LEU A 154 -15.98 -7.30 5.19
N ARG A 155 -15.65 -6.95 3.93
CA ARG A 155 -16.01 -7.77 2.76
C ARG A 155 -15.36 -9.16 2.82
N THR A 156 -14.08 -9.22 3.17
CA THR A 156 -13.34 -10.47 3.33
C THR A 156 -13.97 -11.33 4.44
N ALA A 157 -14.26 -10.73 5.59
CA ALA A 157 -14.90 -11.42 6.71
C ALA A 157 -16.28 -12.00 6.34
N LEU A 158 -17.12 -11.22 5.66
CA LEU A 158 -18.43 -11.68 5.17
C LEU A 158 -18.30 -12.81 4.16
N ALA A 159 -17.39 -12.70 3.19
CA ALA A 159 -17.17 -13.76 2.19
C ALA A 159 -16.70 -15.07 2.84
N LEU A 160 -15.79 -14.99 3.83
CA LEU A 160 -15.35 -16.16 4.59
C LEU A 160 -16.48 -16.74 5.45
N ARG A 161 -17.26 -15.88 6.11
CA ARG A 161 -18.40 -16.31 6.94
C ARG A 161 -19.46 -17.02 6.11
N ASN A 162 -19.82 -16.50 4.93
CA ASN A 162 -20.79 -17.08 4.00
C ASN A 162 -20.39 -18.48 3.51
N ARG A 163 -19.10 -18.82 3.58
CA ARG A 163 -18.57 -20.15 3.25
C ARG A 163 -18.51 -21.11 4.45
N GLY A 164 -19.19 -20.78 5.55
CA GLY A 164 -19.34 -21.66 6.71
C GLY A 164 -18.14 -21.68 7.66
N ASN A 165 -17.34 -20.61 7.68
CA ASN A 165 -16.25 -20.45 8.65
C ASN A 165 -16.73 -19.76 9.93
N GLU A 166 -16.10 -20.04 11.06
CA GLU A 166 -16.21 -19.22 12.27
C GLU A 166 -15.25 -18.04 12.11
N VAL A 167 -15.76 -16.82 12.13
CA VAL A 167 -14.97 -15.61 11.86
C VAL A 167 -14.95 -14.73 13.10
N VAL A 168 -13.80 -14.12 13.36
CA VAL A 168 -13.65 -12.97 14.26
C VAL A 168 -12.85 -11.89 13.54
N VAL A 169 -13.29 -10.63 13.61
CA VAL A 169 -12.55 -9.51 13.04
C VAL A 169 -11.80 -8.78 14.14
N LEU A 170 -10.50 -8.59 13.96
CA LEU A 170 -9.64 -7.86 14.87
C LEU A 170 -9.01 -6.64 14.16
N ASP A 171 -8.81 -5.55 14.89
CA ASP A 171 -8.13 -4.34 14.39
C ASP A 171 -7.41 -3.64 15.54
N ASN A 172 -6.25 -3.04 15.27
CA ASN A 172 -5.52 -2.23 16.24
C ASN A 172 -6.12 -0.82 16.43
N SER A 173 -6.94 -0.35 15.48
CA SER A 173 -7.62 0.94 15.58
C SER A 173 -8.57 0.97 16.77
N ALA A 174 -8.63 2.10 17.47
CA ALA A 174 -9.60 2.32 18.53
C ALA A 174 -11.05 2.38 18.06
N TYR A 175 -11.26 2.59 16.75
CA TYR A 175 -12.56 2.72 16.11
C TYR A 175 -12.59 1.97 14.78
N LEU A 176 -13.79 1.63 14.30
CA LEU A 176 -13.96 1.02 12.97
C LEU A 176 -13.46 1.96 11.88
N ARG A 177 -12.62 1.45 10.99
CA ARG A 177 -11.97 2.27 9.95
C ARG A 177 -12.94 2.73 8.87
N ASP A 178 -13.96 1.93 8.54
CA ASP A 178 -15.04 2.34 7.64
C ASP A 178 -16.43 2.14 8.27
N VAL A 179 -16.84 3.11 9.10
CA VAL A 179 -18.16 3.13 9.74
C VAL A 179 -19.29 3.16 8.70
N LYS A 180 -19.12 3.87 7.58
CA LYS A 180 -20.16 4.00 6.56
C LYS A 180 -20.45 2.65 5.90
N TYR A 181 -19.41 1.88 5.58
CA TYR A 181 -19.58 0.53 5.06
C TYR A 181 -20.13 -0.42 6.14
N TYR A 182 -19.60 -0.37 7.37
CA TYR A 182 -20.14 -1.16 8.48
C TYR A 182 -21.66 -0.98 8.65
N GLU A 183 -22.15 0.26 8.67
CA GLU A 183 -23.59 0.55 8.78
C GLU A 183 -24.42 -0.05 7.64
N LYS A 184 -23.87 -0.09 6.42
CA LYS A 184 -24.51 -0.73 5.25
C LYS A 184 -24.67 -2.24 5.42
N VAL A 185 -23.72 -2.90 6.08
CA VAL A 185 -23.69 -4.37 6.18
C VAL A 185 -23.96 -4.94 7.57
N LYS A 186 -24.17 -4.11 8.61
CA LYS A 186 -24.31 -4.55 10.01
C LYS A 186 -25.39 -5.63 10.23
N SER A 187 -26.46 -5.63 9.44
CA SER A 187 -27.52 -6.65 9.52
C SER A 187 -27.10 -8.03 9.02
N LYS A 188 -25.98 -8.11 8.28
CA LYS A 188 -25.38 -9.36 7.78
C LYS A 188 -24.20 -9.83 8.63
N ILE A 189 -23.80 -9.06 9.64
CA ILE A 189 -22.66 -9.37 10.50
C ILE A 189 -23.20 -10.14 11.71
N ASP A 190 -22.87 -11.42 11.78
CA ASP A 190 -23.19 -12.32 12.89
C ASP A 190 -21.93 -12.80 13.64
N PHE A 191 -20.80 -12.14 13.39
CA PHE A 191 -19.50 -12.42 14.01
C PHE A 191 -18.99 -11.24 14.84
N PRO A 192 -18.11 -11.49 15.83
CA PRO A 192 -17.53 -10.42 16.64
C PRO A 192 -16.57 -9.55 15.84
N ILE A 193 -16.62 -8.24 16.10
CA ILE A 193 -15.63 -7.26 15.64
C ILE A 193 -15.02 -6.61 16.88
N ILE A 194 -13.71 -6.73 17.04
CA ILE A 194 -12.99 -6.31 18.25
C ILE A 194 -11.92 -5.28 17.83
N PRO A 195 -12.17 -3.97 18.06
CA PRO A 195 -11.16 -2.92 17.87
C PRO A 195 -10.17 -2.87 19.04
N SER A 196 -9.18 -1.99 18.96
CA SER A 196 -8.18 -1.74 20.01
C SER A 196 -7.33 -2.97 20.37
N VAL A 197 -7.05 -3.84 19.41
CA VAL A 197 -6.34 -5.09 19.63
C VAL A 197 -4.83 -4.94 19.46
N ILE A 198 -4.07 -5.48 20.40
CA ILE A 198 -2.62 -5.68 20.28
C ILE A 198 -2.32 -7.18 20.34
N VAL A 199 -1.84 -7.74 19.24
CA VAL A 199 -1.42 -9.16 19.20
C VAL A 199 -0.09 -9.29 19.94
N LYS A 200 -0.06 -10.19 20.93
CA LYS A 200 1.12 -10.45 21.75
C LYS A 200 1.97 -11.56 21.17
N ARG A 201 1.33 -12.70 20.83
CA ARG A 201 2.02 -13.86 20.24
C ARG A 201 1.04 -14.87 19.67
N TYR A 202 1.57 -15.76 18.85
CA TYR A 202 0.92 -16.99 18.41
C TYR A 202 1.77 -18.20 18.80
N GLU A 203 1.18 -19.17 19.49
CA GLU A 203 1.88 -20.39 19.91
C GLU A 203 0.92 -21.59 19.91
N LYS A 204 1.34 -22.70 19.29
CA LYS A 204 0.62 -24.00 19.29
C LYS A 204 -0.87 -23.89 18.95
N GLY A 205 -1.21 -23.11 17.90
CA GLY A 205 -2.61 -22.96 17.47
C GLY A 205 -3.40 -21.89 18.23
N VAL A 206 -2.78 -21.17 19.17
CA VAL A 206 -3.47 -20.19 20.01
C VAL A 206 -2.91 -18.79 19.76
N LEU A 207 -3.78 -17.87 19.37
CA LEU A 207 -3.52 -16.44 19.29
C LEU A 207 -3.79 -15.80 20.66
N THR A 208 -2.80 -15.10 21.21
CA THR A 208 -2.94 -14.30 22.43
C THR A 208 -2.87 -12.83 22.08
N TYR A 209 -3.86 -12.06 22.52
CA TYR A 209 -3.96 -10.63 22.23
C TYR A 209 -4.60 -9.88 23.39
N ASP A 210 -4.24 -8.60 23.51
CA ASP A 210 -4.80 -7.69 24.52
C ASP A 210 -5.77 -6.71 23.85
N ILE A 211 -6.87 -6.39 24.53
CA ILE A 211 -7.84 -5.37 24.12
C ILE A 211 -7.65 -4.14 25.02
N ILE A 212 -7.36 -3.00 24.40
CA ILE A 212 -7.20 -1.73 25.12
C ILE A 212 -8.59 -1.11 25.35
N THR A 213 -9.13 -1.30 26.55
CA THR A 213 -10.51 -0.91 26.92
C THR A 213 -10.62 0.46 27.58
N GLY A 214 -9.54 1.25 27.60
CA GLY A 214 -9.44 2.51 28.36
C GLY A 214 -9.36 2.34 29.88
N LYS A 215 -9.47 1.09 30.38
CA LYS A 215 -9.25 0.73 31.79
C LYS A 215 -7.75 0.71 32.12
N LYS A 216 -7.43 0.70 33.41
CA LYS A 216 -6.05 0.66 33.93
C LYS A 216 -5.27 -0.57 33.45
N GLU A 217 -5.95 -1.69 33.23
CA GLU A 217 -5.36 -2.93 32.74
C GLU A 217 -6.04 -3.38 31.44
N PRO A 218 -5.28 -3.79 30.41
CA PRO A 218 -5.82 -4.40 29.19
C PRO A 218 -6.58 -5.71 29.48
N GLU A 219 -7.58 -6.01 28.67
CA GLU A 219 -8.26 -7.31 28.71
C GLU A 219 -7.51 -8.31 27.83
N SER A 220 -6.89 -9.33 28.43
CA SER A 220 -6.15 -10.35 27.68
C SER A 220 -7.04 -11.51 27.27
N ARG A 221 -7.00 -11.90 25.99
CA ARG A 221 -7.77 -13.01 25.41
C ARG A 221 -6.87 -14.04 24.75
N LYS A 222 -7.39 -15.27 24.69
CA LYS A 222 -6.77 -16.39 24.01
C LYS A 222 -7.80 -17.07 23.13
N GLU A 223 -7.45 -17.25 21.86
CA GLU A 223 -8.33 -17.92 20.90
C GLU A 223 -7.56 -18.99 20.15
N ARG A 224 -8.16 -20.17 19.99
CA ARG A 224 -7.67 -21.15 19.01
C ARG A 224 -8.03 -20.64 17.62
N VAL A 225 -7.06 -20.64 16.72
CA VAL A 225 -7.21 -20.06 15.37
C VAL A 225 -6.53 -20.99 14.37
N ASP A 226 -7.25 -21.36 13.32
CA ASP A 226 -6.73 -22.21 12.24
C ASP A 226 -5.99 -21.37 11.19
N LEU A 227 -6.44 -20.13 10.98
CA LEU A 227 -5.89 -19.22 9.97
C LEU A 227 -6.08 -17.76 10.39
N ILE A 228 -5.05 -16.95 10.18
CA ILE A 228 -5.13 -15.48 10.22
C ILE A 228 -5.16 -14.98 8.78
N VAL A 229 -6.21 -14.25 8.42
CA VAL A 229 -6.37 -13.60 7.12
C VAL A 229 -6.16 -12.11 7.27
N SER A 230 -5.05 -11.59 6.73
CA SER A 230 -4.83 -10.15 6.66
C SER A 230 -5.59 -9.56 5.48
N ALA A 231 -6.49 -8.62 5.75
CA ALA A 231 -7.18 -7.85 4.73
C ALA A 231 -6.69 -6.39 4.72
N VAL A 232 -5.41 -6.19 5.07
CA VAL A 232 -4.78 -4.87 5.03
C VAL A 232 -3.87 -4.76 3.83
N ARG A 233 -3.94 -3.58 3.20
CA ARG A 233 -3.24 -3.25 1.97
C ARG A 233 -2.23 -2.15 2.25
N ILE A 234 -1.04 -2.32 1.69
CA ILE A 234 -0.09 -1.22 1.51
C ILE A 234 -0.11 -0.79 0.05
N VAL A 235 0.26 0.46 -0.21
CA VAL A 235 0.51 0.92 -1.59
C VAL A 235 1.68 0.10 -2.16
N ASN A 236 1.65 -0.19 -3.46
CA ASN A 236 2.78 -0.83 -4.14
C ASN A 236 3.69 0.24 -4.80
N PRO A 237 4.81 0.65 -4.15
CA PRO A 237 5.70 1.68 -4.65
C PRO A 237 6.75 1.17 -5.65
N TYR A 238 6.71 -0.12 -6.02
CA TYR A 238 7.78 -0.80 -6.77
C TYR A 238 8.18 -0.07 -8.07
N VAL A 239 7.21 0.14 -8.96
CA VAL A 239 7.48 0.77 -10.27
C VAL A 239 7.90 2.24 -10.12
N PRO A 240 7.25 3.08 -9.30
CA PRO A 240 7.76 4.43 -9.02
C PRO A 240 9.21 4.43 -8.52
N LEU A 241 9.56 3.54 -7.59
CA LEU A 241 10.92 3.46 -7.06
C LEU A 241 11.94 3.07 -8.14
N LYS A 242 11.60 2.10 -9.01
CA LYS A 242 12.44 1.67 -10.14
C LYS A 242 12.66 2.77 -11.18
N LEU A 243 11.66 3.64 -11.36
CA LEU A 243 11.74 4.82 -12.22
C LEU A 243 12.49 5.99 -11.55
N GLY A 244 12.97 5.84 -10.32
CA GLY A 244 13.73 6.86 -9.60
C GLY A 244 12.90 7.88 -8.83
N TYR A 245 11.57 7.68 -8.69
CA TYR A 245 10.76 8.55 -7.86
C TYR A 245 11.03 8.29 -6.37
N LYS A 246 11.11 9.37 -5.60
CA LYS A 246 11.17 9.30 -4.14
C LYS A 246 9.77 8.96 -3.58
N ILE A 247 9.75 8.11 -2.55
CA ILE A 247 8.55 7.65 -1.84
C ILE A 247 8.65 8.05 -0.37
N TYR A 248 7.53 8.42 0.22
CA TYR A 248 7.48 8.96 1.58
C TYR A 248 6.34 8.34 2.37
N TYR A 249 6.51 8.28 3.68
CA TYR A 249 5.46 7.79 4.57
C TYR A 249 4.26 8.75 4.63
N THR A 250 3.07 8.17 4.56
CA THR A 250 1.80 8.83 4.87
C THR A 250 1.06 7.98 5.89
N PHE A 251 0.62 8.63 6.97
CA PHE A 251 -0.11 7.95 8.03
C PHE A 251 -1.53 7.55 7.62
N GLU A 252 -2.18 8.29 6.71
CA GLU A 252 -3.53 7.99 6.23
C GLU A 252 -3.62 6.65 5.52
N LEU A 253 -2.57 6.30 4.77
CA LEU A 253 -2.47 5.02 4.07
C LEU A 253 -1.62 4.00 4.84
N GLY A 254 -0.96 4.40 5.93
CA GLY A 254 -0.01 3.56 6.66
C GLY A 254 1.07 2.95 5.76
N SER A 255 1.53 3.70 4.74
CA SER A 255 2.35 3.17 3.64
C SER A 255 3.31 4.23 3.10
N LEU A 256 4.27 3.79 2.29
CA LEU A 256 5.10 4.65 1.46
C LEU A 256 4.40 4.92 0.11
N ILE A 257 4.39 6.17 -0.33
CA ILE A 257 3.75 6.61 -1.59
C ILE A 257 4.63 7.63 -2.31
N PRO A 258 4.69 7.64 -3.66
CA PRO A 258 5.36 8.72 -4.39
C PRO A 258 4.63 10.05 -4.26
N ARG A 259 5.37 11.16 -4.44
CA ARG A 259 4.77 12.50 -4.58
C ARG A 259 3.99 12.59 -5.89
N ARG A 260 2.84 13.27 -5.87
CA ARG A 260 1.96 13.43 -7.02
C ARG A 260 1.08 14.68 -6.91
N ASN A 261 0.78 15.31 -8.04
CA ASN A 261 -0.20 16.41 -8.11
C ASN A 261 -1.65 15.89 -8.00
N ASN A 262 -2.63 16.77 -7.84
CA ASN A 262 -4.01 16.33 -7.61
C ASN A 262 -4.66 15.59 -8.79
N TYR A 263 -4.14 15.76 -10.02
CA TYR A 263 -4.56 14.97 -11.19
C TYR A 263 -4.04 13.52 -11.14
N GLY A 264 -2.90 13.31 -10.46
CA GLY A 264 -2.23 12.02 -10.34
C GLY A 264 -0.87 11.95 -11.03
N GLU A 265 -0.37 13.02 -11.64
CA GLU A 265 0.99 13.04 -12.20
C GLU A 265 2.03 12.93 -11.08
N LEU A 266 2.95 11.98 -11.19
CA LEU A 266 4.05 11.81 -10.27
C LEU A 266 5.03 12.98 -10.40
N LEU A 267 5.50 13.46 -9.25
CA LEU A 267 6.42 14.60 -9.18
C LEU A 267 7.85 14.11 -8.94
N ILE A 268 8.78 14.67 -9.71
CA ILE A 268 10.21 14.48 -9.50
C ILE A 268 10.63 15.35 -8.33
N VAL A 269 11.38 14.79 -7.37
CA VAL A 269 11.88 15.53 -6.21
C VAL A 269 13.37 15.77 -6.38
N ASP A 270 13.77 17.03 -6.56
CA ASP A 270 15.18 17.41 -6.69
C ASP A 270 15.98 17.22 -5.38
N ASP A 271 17.28 17.51 -5.43
CA ASP A 271 18.17 17.40 -4.27
C ASP A 271 17.86 18.42 -3.17
N GLY A 272 17.16 19.52 -3.51
CA GLY A 272 16.64 20.51 -2.58
C GLY A 272 15.30 20.14 -1.96
N GLY A 273 14.72 18.98 -2.32
CA GLY A 273 13.43 18.51 -1.81
C GLY A 273 12.22 19.21 -2.45
N ARG A 274 12.40 19.90 -3.58
CA ARG A 274 11.32 20.55 -4.33
C ARG A 274 10.71 19.56 -5.32
N ALA A 275 9.39 19.47 -5.31
CA ALA A 275 8.62 18.66 -6.25
C ALA A 275 8.41 19.43 -7.57
N VAL A 276 8.70 18.78 -8.70
CA VAL A 276 8.60 19.31 -10.07
C VAL A 276 7.72 18.37 -10.91
N GLY A 277 6.74 18.95 -11.62
CA GLY A 277 5.85 18.21 -12.53
C GLY A 277 6.45 17.97 -13.92
N GLY A 278 5.66 17.42 -14.84
CA GLY A 278 6.09 17.17 -16.22
C GLY A 278 6.70 15.79 -16.48
N SER A 279 6.48 14.82 -15.59
CA SER A 279 7.05 13.48 -15.70
C SER A 279 6.45 12.59 -16.78
N ASN A 280 5.20 12.87 -17.20
CA ASN A 280 4.38 11.94 -18.01
C ASN A 280 4.19 10.54 -17.37
N VAL A 281 4.42 10.42 -16.06
CA VAL A 281 4.13 9.23 -15.28
C VAL A 281 3.03 9.57 -14.30
N TYR A 282 1.99 8.75 -14.24
CA TYR A 282 0.77 9.04 -13.51
C TYR A 282 0.42 7.90 -12.56
N ALA A 283 -0.26 8.20 -11.47
CA ALA A 283 -0.82 7.24 -10.53
C ALA A 283 -2.35 7.29 -10.57
N THR A 284 -2.96 6.11 -10.44
CA THR A 284 -4.41 5.98 -10.22
C THR A 284 -4.71 4.87 -9.21
N GLY A 285 -5.94 4.84 -8.68
CA GLY A 285 -6.37 3.87 -7.69
C GLY A 285 -5.62 4.00 -6.36
N HIS A 286 -5.28 2.87 -5.74
CA HIS A 286 -4.56 2.88 -4.45
C HIS A 286 -3.21 3.60 -4.50
N LEU A 287 -2.48 3.57 -5.63
CA LEU A 287 -1.22 4.31 -5.75
C LEU A 287 -1.43 5.84 -5.75
N TYR A 288 -2.60 6.31 -6.18
CA TYR A 288 -3.01 7.72 -6.04
C TYR A 288 -3.43 8.06 -4.59
N GLY A 289 -3.86 7.04 -3.84
CA GLY A 289 -4.46 7.13 -2.51
C GLY A 289 -5.98 6.97 -2.50
N ALA A 290 -6.63 6.80 -3.65
CA ALA A 290 -8.08 6.59 -3.72
C ALA A 290 -8.40 5.11 -3.43
N LEU A 291 -9.18 4.87 -2.36
CA LEU A 291 -9.53 3.52 -1.89
C LEU A 291 -10.97 3.11 -2.25
N ARG A 292 -11.89 4.06 -2.31
CA ARG A 292 -13.30 3.79 -2.64
C ARG A 292 -13.47 3.70 -4.15
N GLU A 293 -14.21 2.70 -4.61
CA GLU A 293 -14.45 2.43 -6.03
C GLU A 293 -14.97 3.66 -6.80
N SER A 294 -15.91 4.43 -6.23
CA SER A 294 -16.40 5.69 -6.82
C SER A 294 -15.29 6.72 -7.02
N HIS A 295 -14.49 6.95 -6.00
CA HIS A 295 -13.35 7.88 -6.04
C HIS A 295 -12.28 7.43 -7.04
N ILE A 296 -12.03 6.13 -7.14
CA ILE A 296 -11.11 5.55 -8.13
C ILE A 296 -11.62 5.82 -9.54
N ALA A 297 -12.90 5.58 -9.80
CA ALA A 297 -13.50 5.77 -11.12
C ALA A 297 -13.53 7.24 -11.56
N GLU A 298 -13.87 8.15 -10.66
CA GLU A 298 -13.89 9.59 -10.94
C GLU A 298 -12.47 10.14 -11.14
N GLN A 299 -11.51 9.74 -10.29
CA GLN A 299 -10.12 10.15 -10.44
C GLN A 299 -9.51 9.64 -11.76
N ALA A 300 -9.81 8.41 -12.16
CA ALA A 300 -9.34 7.86 -13.43
C ALA A 300 -9.85 8.65 -14.65
N LYS A 301 -11.10 9.13 -14.60
CA LYS A 301 -11.67 10.01 -15.63
C LYS A 301 -10.97 11.37 -15.67
N VAL A 302 -10.78 11.99 -14.51
CA VAL A 302 -10.05 13.28 -14.40
C VAL A 302 -8.63 13.14 -14.94
N LEU A 303 -7.94 12.04 -14.62
CA LEU A 303 -6.60 11.76 -15.12
C LEU A 303 -6.58 11.65 -16.65
N ALA A 304 -7.52 10.93 -17.26
CA ALA A 304 -7.62 10.81 -18.71
C ALA A 304 -7.84 12.17 -19.39
N THR A 305 -8.75 12.99 -18.85
CA THR A 305 -8.98 14.37 -19.35
C THR A 305 -7.73 15.24 -19.20
N TYR A 306 -6.99 15.10 -18.10
CA TYR A 306 -5.75 15.83 -17.88
C TYR A 306 -4.64 15.45 -18.88
N ILE A 307 -4.47 14.16 -19.17
CA ILE A 307 -3.52 13.69 -20.19
C ILE A 307 -3.88 14.26 -21.57
N ALA A 308 -5.16 14.13 -21.97
CA ALA A 308 -5.65 14.69 -23.22
C ALA A 308 -5.43 16.21 -23.31
N ALA A 309 -5.64 16.93 -22.21
CA ALA A 309 -5.44 18.37 -22.17
C ALA A 309 -3.97 18.77 -22.23
N LYS A 310 -3.08 18.00 -21.58
CA LYS A 310 -1.63 18.20 -21.63
C LYS A 310 -1.08 18.10 -23.05
N ASP A 311 -1.68 17.24 -23.86
CA ASP A 311 -1.31 17.05 -25.27
C ASP A 311 -2.03 17.99 -26.24
N GLY A 312 -2.93 18.85 -25.75
CA GLY A 312 -3.70 19.78 -26.57
C GLY A 312 -4.88 19.16 -27.32
N VAL A 313 -5.25 17.91 -27.02
CA VAL A 313 -6.45 17.23 -27.55
C VAL A 313 -7.73 17.73 -26.85
N GLU A 314 -7.59 18.24 -25.63
CA GLU A 314 -8.66 18.79 -24.81
C GLU A 314 -8.23 20.12 -24.17
N SER A 315 -9.19 20.93 -23.70
CA SER A 315 -8.87 22.17 -22.99
C SER A 315 -8.40 21.92 -21.56
N MET A 316 -7.38 22.67 -21.14
CA MET A 316 -6.93 22.68 -19.73
C MET A 316 -8.02 23.18 -18.77
N ASP A 317 -8.92 24.05 -19.23
CA ASP A 317 -10.07 24.51 -18.44
C ASP A 317 -11.02 23.36 -18.11
N LYS A 318 -11.32 22.48 -19.08
CA LYS A 318 -12.15 21.31 -18.81
C LYS A 318 -11.49 20.33 -17.84
N ALA A 319 -10.17 20.13 -17.96
CA ALA A 319 -9.43 19.30 -17.00
C ALA A 319 -9.50 19.90 -15.58
N LYS A 320 -9.34 21.22 -15.45
CA LYS A 320 -9.45 21.94 -14.19
C LYS A 320 -10.86 21.83 -13.60
N ASP A 321 -11.90 22.07 -14.38
CA ASP A 321 -13.29 21.96 -13.93
C ASP A 321 -13.63 20.54 -13.44
N ALA A 322 -13.11 19.52 -14.13
CA ALA A 322 -13.26 18.13 -13.72
C ALA A 322 -12.54 17.84 -12.39
N LEU A 323 -11.32 18.38 -12.23
CA LEU A 323 -10.58 18.27 -10.97
C LEU A 323 -11.27 19.00 -9.82
N ASP A 324 -11.76 20.22 -10.04
CA ASP A 324 -12.42 21.01 -8.99
C ASP A 324 -13.67 20.28 -8.47
N LYS A 325 -14.45 19.66 -9.35
CA LYS A 325 -15.59 18.79 -8.96
C LYS A 325 -15.16 17.57 -8.15
N LEU A 326 -14.07 16.90 -8.55
CA LEU A 326 -13.51 15.77 -7.80
C LEU A 326 -13.05 16.21 -6.41
N LEU A 327 -12.35 17.34 -6.32
CA LEU A 327 -11.85 17.86 -5.05
C LEU A 327 -13.00 18.27 -4.10
N VAL A 328 -14.09 18.84 -4.62
CA VAL A 328 -15.31 19.10 -3.84
C VAL A 328 -15.92 17.79 -3.31
N THR A 329 -15.92 16.73 -4.11
CA THR A 329 -16.38 15.41 -3.67
C THR A 329 -15.48 14.88 -2.54
N PHE A 330 -14.16 15.03 -2.68
CA PHE A 330 -13.22 14.62 -1.63
C PHE A 330 -13.35 15.42 -0.34
N THR A 331 -13.58 16.74 -0.38
CA THR A 331 -13.72 17.53 0.85
C THR A 331 -14.92 17.08 1.70
N VAL A 332 -15.99 16.60 1.05
CA VAL A 332 -17.22 16.13 1.69
C VAL A 332 -17.12 14.65 2.10
N GLU A 333 -16.64 13.79 1.21
CA GLU A 333 -16.73 12.34 1.40
C GLU A 333 -15.48 11.69 1.98
N ALA A 334 -14.31 12.28 1.71
CA ALA A 334 -13.00 11.74 2.05
C ALA A 334 -11.99 12.88 2.32
N ASN A 335 -12.26 13.72 3.31
CA ASN A 335 -11.46 14.93 3.60
C ASN A 335 -9.96 14.60 3.79
N TRP A 336 -9.65 13.42 4.36
CA TRP A 336 -8.28 12.93 4.50
C TRP A 336 -7.57 12.77 3.14
N LEU A 337 -8.26 12.36 2.08
CA LEU A 337 -7.71 12.21 0.73
C LEU A 337 -7.43 13.57 0.09
N TYR A 338 -8.29 14.57 0.34
CA TYR A 338 -8.04 15.97 -0.04
C TYR A 338 -6.77 16.52 0.65
N ASN A 339 -6.61 16.28 1.95
CA ASN A 339 -5.42 16.70 2.69
C ASN A 339 -4.16 15.96 2.25
N LEU A 340 -4.27 14.66 1.94
CA LEU A 340 -3.20 13.89 1.31
C LEU A 340 -2.82 14.51 -0.04
N GLY A 341 -3.82 14.88 -0.85
CA GLY A 341 -3.73 15.73 -2.04
C GLY A 341 -2.73 16.87 -1.91
N ASN A 342 -3.08 17.81 -1.03
CA ASN A 342 -2.31 19.02 -0.75
C ASN A 342 -0.88 18.73 -0.28
N ARG A 343 -0.70 17.72 0.59
CA ARG A 343 0.63 17.39 1.12
C ARG A 343 1.52 16.79 0.05
N LEU A 344 1.03 15.84 -0.75
CA LEU A 344 1.84 15.20 -1.79
C LEU A 344 2.19 16.15 -2.94
N GLU A 345 1.34 17.14 -3.23
CA GLU A 345 1.60 18.12 -4.28
C GLU A 345 2.50 19.27 -3.82
N ARG A 346 2.26 19.82 -2.62
CA ARG A 346 2.91 21.05 -2.13
C ARG A 346 4.01 20.81 -1.11
N GLY A 347 4.26 19.56 -0.75
CA GLY A 347 5.22 19.22 0.28
C GLY A 347 6.65 19.45 -0.16
N THR A 348 7.42 20.05 0.74
CA THR A 348 8.85 20.29 0.60
C THR A 348 9.56 19.53 1.70
N ASP A 349 10.25 18.45 1.34
CA ASP A 349 11.03 17.68 2.29
C ASP A 349 12.33 18.45 2.58
N GLY A 350 12.38 19.14 3.72
CA GLY A 350 13.55 19.91 4.17
C GLY A 350 13.29 21.40 4.43
N THR A 351 12.19 21.98 3.92
CA THR A 351 11.87 23.41 4.14
C THR A 351 10.64 23.67 5.01
N GLY A 352 10.07 22.62 5.61
CA GLY A 352 9.13 22.74 6.73
C GLY A 352 7.64 22.89 6.40
N ARG A 353 7.24 22.98 5.11
CA ARG A 353 5.84 23.24 4.76
C ARG A 353 4.93 22.01 4.84
N TYR A 354 5.38 20.84 4.38
CA TYR A 354 4.75 19.52 4.60
C TYR A 354 5.79 18.40 4.53
N VAL A 355 6.54 18.27 5.62
CA VAL A 355 7.61 17.28 5.80
C VAL A 355 7.02 15.89 6.05
N GLU A 356 7.68 14.83 5.59
CA GLU A 356 7.35 13.45 6.00
C GLU A 356 7.16 13.35 7.54
N PRO A 357 6.00 12.84 8.00
CA PRO A 357 5.69 12.72 9.42
C PRO A 357 6.47 11.58 10.06
N ASN A 358 6.67 11.65 11.38
CA ASN A 358 7.08 10.48 12.15
C ASN A 358 5.96 9.44 12.16
N VAL A 359 6.32 8.17 12.37
CA VAL A 359 5.35 7.10 12.57
C VAL A 359 4.85 7.19 14.02
N ILE A 360 3.71 7.86 14.21
CA ILE A 360 3.12 8.13 15.54
C ILE A 360 1.96 7.20 15.88
N ASP A 361 1.34 6.60 14.85
CA ASP A 361 0.24 5.65 14.98
C ASP A 361 0.60 4.30 14.37
N VAL A 362 0.06 3.24 14.94
CA VAL A 362 0.28 1.86 14.46
C VAL A 362 -0.27 1.74 13.04
N PRO A 363 0.56 1.42 12.03
CA PRO A 363 0.07 1.15 10.68
C PRO A 363 -0.98 0.05 10.72
N HIS A 364 -1.93 0.10 9.79
CA HIS A 364 -3.09 -0.80 9.85
C HIS A 364 -2.68 -2.29 9.74
N TRP A 365 -1.57 -2.57 9.06
CA TRP A 365 -1.05 -3.93 8.85
C TRP A 365 -0.16 -4.40 10.01
N ALA A 366 0.28 -3.50 10.89
CA ALA A 366 1.00 -3.87 12.11
C ALA A 366 -0.02 -4.12 13.23
N SER A 367 0.00 -5.30 13.85
CA SER A 367 -0.89 -5.62 14.97
C SER A 367 -0.28 -5.35 16.35
N PHE A 368 0.79 -4.55 16.39
CA PHE A 368 1.55 -4.22 17.59
C PHE A 368 2.15 -2.82 17.48
N TRP A 369 2.42 -2.19 18.62
CA TRP A 369 3.18 -0.94 18.65
C TRP A 369 4.61 -1.18 19.16
N PRO A 370 5.64 -0.68 18.45
CA PRO A 370 7.04 -0.95 18.76
C PRO A 370 7.53 -0.19 20.01
N GLN A 371 7.20 -0.70 21.20
CA GLN A 371 7.86 -0.38 22.47
C GLN A 371 8.00 -1.65 23.35
N ILE A 372 8.10 -2.81 22.71
CA ILE A 372 8.08 -4.13 23.35
C ILE A 372 9.51 -4.69 23.42
N GLU A 373 9.86 -5.35 24.53
CA GLU A 373 11.17 -6.00 24.75
C GLU A 373 11.53 -7.03 23.67
N GLU A 374 10.53 -7.56 22.97
CA GLU A 374 10.60 -8.59 21.93
C GLU A 374 10.71 -8.00 20.51
N ALA A 375 11.15 -6.74 20.38
CA ALA A 375 11.26 -6.08 19.08
C ALA A 375 12.17 -6.82 18.07
N GLY A 376 13.13 -7.61 18.57
CA GLY A 376 14.02 -8.42 17.72
C GLY A 376 13.29 -9.50 16.91
N ASP A 377 12.22 -10.08 17.46
CA ASP A 377 11.49 -11.23 16.89
C ASP A 377 10.46 -10.82 15.81
N ILE A 378 10.41 -9.53 15.49
CA ILE A 378 9.52 -8.98 14.48
C ILE A 378 10.06 -9.29 13.09
N VAL A 379 9.21 -9.81 12.20
CA VAL A 379 9.54 -9.97 10.78
C VAL A 379 9.48 -8.61 10.08
N LEU A 380 10.63 -8.14 9.55
CA LEU A 380 10.72 -6.95 8.71
C LEU A 380 10.55 -7.25 7.23
N CYS A 381 10.88 -8.46 6.79
CA CYS A 381 10.67 -8.88 5.42
C CYS A 381 9.85 -10.17 5.36
N PRO A 382 8.55 -10.10 5.04
CA PRO A 382 7.71 -11.30 4.95
C PRO A 382 8.09 -12.22 3.79
N CYS A 383 8.90 -11.74 2.83
CA CYS A 383 9.33 -12.52 1.67
C CYS A 383 10.38 -13.59 2.01
N ASP A 384 11.29 -13.29 2.94
CA ASP A 384 12.40 -14.17 3.32
C ASP A 384 12.48 -14.45 4.83
N GLY A 385 11.58 -13.85 5.62
CA GLY A 385 11.54 -14.00 7.07
C GLY A 385 12.58 -13.17 7.83
N THR A 386 13.24 -12.19 7.20
CA THR A 386 14.25 -11.36 7.87
C THR A 386 13.66 -10.67 9.09
N LEU A 387 14.30 -10.88 10.24
CA LEU A 387 13.92 -10.32 11.53
C LEU A 387 14.53 -8.95 11.79
N ALA A 388 13.88 -8.15 12.64
CA ALA A 388 14.34 -6.84 13.05
C ALA A 388 15.67 -6.88 13.79
N GLU A 389 15.93 -7.95 14.56
CA GLU A 389 17.20 -8.15 15.25
C GLU A 389 18.42 -7.99 14.33
N ARG A 390 18.31 -8.44 13.06
CA ARG A 390 19.40 -8.32 12.08
C ARG A 390 19.79 -6.86 11.85
N VAL A 391 18.80 -5.99 11.62
CA VAL A 391 19.03 -4.57 11.33
C VAL A 391 19.41 -3.81 12.59
N LEU A 392 18.81 -4.15 13.73
CA LEU A 392 19.13 -3.51 15.01
C LEU A 392 20.60 -3.75 15.40
N LYS A 393 21.14 -4.97 15.18
CA LYS A 393 22.57 -5.27 15.39
C LYS A 393 23.49 -4.47 14.48
N GLU A 394 23.10 -4.27 13.22
CA GLU A 394 23.86 -3.42 12.28
C GLU A 394 23.93 -1.97 12.78
N ILE A 395 22.80 -1.43 13.26
CA ILE A 395 22.75 -0.09 13.86
C ILE A 395 23.65 0.01 15.10
N GLU A 396 23.62 -1.00 15.98
CA GLU A 396 24.51 -1.06 17.15
C GLU A 396 25.98 -1.00 16.74
N GLN A 397 26.39 -1.78 15.73
CA GLN A 397 27.75 -1.80 15.22
C GLN A 397 28.17 -0.45 14.61
N MET A 398 27.32 0.15 13.77
CA MET A 398 27.59 1.45 13.12
C MET A 398 27.78 2.59 14.14
N ASN A 399 27.12 2.50 15.28
CA ASN A 399 27.13 3.51 16.34
C ASN A 399 28.01 3.14 17.54
N LYS A 400 28.72 1.99 17.49
CA LYS A 400 29.56 1.47 18.58
C LYS A 400 28.80 1.34 19.92
N LEU A 401 27.52 0.98 19.85
CA LEU A 401 26.67 0.79 21.02
C LEU A 401 26.79 -0.65 21.52
N LYS A 402 26.85 -0.84 22.84
CA LYS A 402 26.80 -2.19 23.44
C LYS A 402 25.43 -2.84 23.31
N LYS A 403 24.38 -2.02 23.37
CA LYS A 403 22.98 -2.42 23.23
C LYS A 403 22.12 -1.20 22.91
N LEU A 404 21.23 -1.32 21.94
CA LEU A 404 20.24 -0.31 21.62
C LEU A 404 19.02 -0.48 22.53
N LYS A 405 18.70 0.56 23.31
CA LYS A 405 17.44 0.61 24.05
C LYS A 405 16.37 1.20 23.14
N VAL A 406 15.30 0.43 22.91
CA VAL A 406 14.17 0.82 22.06
C VAL A 406 13.08 1.56 22.86
N LYS A 407 12.99 1.29 24.17
CA LYS A 407 12.07 1.98 25.09
C LYS A 407 12.76 3.22 25.66
N ILE A 408 12.39 4.40 25.18
CA ILE A 408 13.12 5.64 25.44
C ILE A 408 12.23 6.71 26.09
N THR A 409 12.76 7.37 27.12
CA THR A 409 12.16 8.55 27.76
C THR A 409 12.42 9.81 26.91
N HIS A 410 11.76 10.94 27.22
CA HIS A 410 11.99 12.20 26.49
C HIS A 410 13.49 12.59 26.37
N GLU A 411 14.31 12.26 27.37
CA GLU A 411 15.74 12.61 27.42
C GLU A 411 16.62 11.79 26.46
N GLU A 412 16.28 10.53 26.12
CA GLU A 412 17.10 9.70 25.21
C GLU A 412 16.67 9.86 23.73
N THR A 413 15.66 10.69 23.45
CA THR A 413 15.18 10.99 22.09
C THR A 413 16.25 11.66 21.24
N ASP A 414 17.11 12.49 21.85
CA ASP A 414 18.20 13.15 21.15
C ASP A 414 19.31 12.18 20.73
N VAL A 415 19.53 11.11 21.51
CA VAL A 415 20.45 10.02 21.14
C VAL A 415 19.95 9.30 19.89
N LEU A 416 18.65 8.97 19.83
CA LEU A 416 18.05 8.34 18.66
C LEU A 416 18.20 9.20 17.40
N ARG A 417 17.96 10.52 17.53
CA ARG A 417 18.10 11.48 16.42
C ARG A 417 19.51 11.49 15.82
N GLN A 418 20.54 11.22 16.61
CA GLN A 418 21.94 11.21 16.18
C GLN A 418 22.42 9.86 15.63
N LEU A 419 21.63 8.78 15.76
CA LEU A 419 22.03 7.46 15.27
C LEU A 419 22.34 7.48 13.78
N ARG A 420 23.48 6.91 13.40
CA ARG A 420 23.75 6.49 12.03
C ARG A 420 22.84 5.33 11.69
N LEU A 421 22.17 5.40 10.54
CA LEU A 421 21.23 4.39 10.08
C LEU A 421 21.75 3.74 8.79
N PRO A 422 21.55 2.43 8.61
CA PRO A 422 21.86 1.78 7.35
C PRO A 422 20.82 2.17 6.28
N LYS A 423 21.24 2.11 5.02
CA LYS A 423 20.31 2.08 3.90
C LYS A 423 19.82 0.64 3.74
N LEU A 424 18.52 0.43 3.86
CA LEU A 424 17.94 -0.90 3.79
C LEU A 424 18.05 -1.49 2.39
N SER A 425 18.37 -2.79 2.34
CA SER A 425 18.33 -3.60 1.13
C SER A 425 17.98 -5.04 1.51
N PHE A 426 16.98 -5.59 0.83
CA PHE A 426 16.53 -6.98 1.00
C PHE A 426 16.73 -7.80 -0.29
N GLY A 427 17.66 -7.36 -1.14
CA GLY A 427 17.89 -7.92 -2.47
C GLY A 427 16.99 -7.32 -3.56
N GLU A 428 17.09 -7.88 -4.77
CA GLU A 428 16.48 -7.33 -5.99
C GLU A 428 15.16 -8.03 -6.40
N SER A 429 14.60 -8.87 -5.52
CA SER A 429 13.32 -9.51 -5.80
C SER A 429 12.18 -8.49 -5.78
N VAL A 430 11.15 -8.70 -6.60
CA VAL A 430 9.97 -7.82 -6.63
C VAL A 430 9.33 -7.71 -5.24
N CYS A 431 9.26 -8.81 -4.50
CA CYS A 431 8.73 -8.84 -3.13
C CYS A 431 9.57 -7.99 -2.15
N ALA A 432 10.90 -8.10 -2.23
CA ALA A 432 11.82 -7.31 -1.40
C ALA A 432 11.62 -5.81 -1.59
N GLU A 433 11.54 -5.37 -2.84
CA GLU A 433 11.43 -3.94 -3.17
C GLU A 433 10.00 -3.38 -3.02
N SER A 434 8.97 -4.19 -3.25
CA SER A 434 7.56 -3.76 -3.14
C SER A 434 7.01 -3.82 -1.72
N VAL A 435 7.42 -4.80 -0.90
CA VAL A 435 6.86 -5.07 0.43
C VAL A 435 7.89 -4.86 1.53
N CYS A 436 9.05 -5.52 1.47
CA CYS A 436 9.99 -5.53 2.59
C CYS A 436 10.57 -4.15 2.90
N LEU A 437 10.93 -3.36 1.89
CA LEU A 437 11.38 -1.98 2.11
C LEU A 437 10.33 -1.14 2.84
N THR A 438 9.06 -1.23 2.42
CA THR A 438 7.94 -0.52 3.07
C THR A 438 7.76 -0.96 4.51
N TYR A 439 7.72 -2.28 4.75
CA TYR A 439 7.56 -2.86 6.09
C TYR A 439 8.67 -2.40 7.03
N ALA A 440 9.91 -2.64 6.61
CA ALA A 440 11.08 -2.40 7.41
C ALA A 440 11.26 -0.92 7.73
N SER A 441 11.14 -0.03 6.73
CA SER A 441 11.32 1.42 6.94
C SER A 441 10.29 1.99 7.91
N ILE A 442 9.03 1.54 7.86
CA ILE A 442 7.97 2.04 8.75
C ILE A 442 8.13 1.48 10.16
N ILE A 443 8.36 0.17 10.31
CA ILE A 443 8.58 -0.45 11.63
C ILE A 443 9.82 0.13 12.31
N LEU A 444 10.95 0.22 11.60
CA LEU A 444 12.19 0.78 12.15
C LEU A 444 12.07 2.28 12.41
N GLY A 445 11.34 3.00 11.56
CA GLY A 445 10.99 4.41 11.79
C GLY A 445 10.24 4.59 13.11
N ALA A 446 9.24 3.76 13.36
CA ALA A 446 8.50 3.78 14.62
C ALA A 446 9.38 3.36 15.82
N LEU A 447 10.10 2.23 15.72
CA LEU A 447 10.97 1.69 16.77
C LEU A 447 12.04 2.69 17.23
N LEU A 448 12.59 3.46 16.30
CA LEU A 448 13.76 4.31 16.52
C LEU A 448 13.43 5.80 16.52
N ALA A 449 12.13 6.14 16.51
CA ALA A 449 11.64 7.52 16.38
C ALA A 449 12.31 8.27 15.20
N GLN A 450 12.46 7.58 14.07
CA GLN A 450 13.06 8.09 12.84
C GLN A 450 12.00 8.24 11.75
N LYS A 451 12.31 9.06 10.75
CA LYS A 451 11.54 9.10 9.52
C LYS A 451 11.81 7.85 8.68
N PRO A 452 10.77 7.18 8.13
CA PRO A 452 10.94 6.02 7.27
C PRO A 452 11.86 6.27 6.06
N SER A 453 11.81 7.47 5.46
CA SER A 453 12.69 7.81 4.33
C SER A 453 14.19 7.79 4.66
N TYR A 454 14.59 7.95 5.92
CA TYR A 454 16.00 7.90 6.30
C TYR A 454 16.63 6.53 6.08
N PHE A 455 15.83 5.46 6.15
CA PHE A 455 16.26 4.10 5.83
C PHE A 455 16.36 3.83 4.33
N LEU A 456 15.81 4.71 3.48
CA LEU A 456 15.84 4.60 2.02
C LEU A 456 16.90 5.50 1.39
N TYR A 457 17.02 6.72 1.89
CA TYR A 457 17.84 7.78 1.29
C TYR A 457 18.99 8.25 2.19
N GLY A 458 19.04 7.77 3.43
CA GLY A 458 19.95 8.28 4.45
C GLY A 458 19.41 9.54 5.12
N LYS A 459 20.03 9.93 6.25
CA LYS A 459 19.73 11.19 6.93
C LYS A 459 20.35 12.37 6.17
N PRO A 460 19.63 13.50 6.02
CA PRO A 460 20.21 14.74 5.53
C PRO A 460 21.46 15.13 6.32
N GLN A 461 22.52 15.56 5.62
CA GLN A 461 23.79 15.92 6.24
C GLN A 461 23.65 17.04 7.29
N MET A 462 22.70 17.96 7.10
CA MET A 462 22.40 19.07 8.02
C MET A 462 21.95 18.62 9.43
N LEU A 463 21.57 17.35 9.63
CA LEU A 463 21.17 16.80 10.93
C LEU A 463 22.33 16.18 11.70
N TYR A 464 23.45 15.92 11.04
CA TYR A 464 24.72 15.66 11.71
C TYR A 464 25.34 17.03 11.93
N GLY A 465 25.04 17.67 13.08
CA GLY A 465 25.63 18.96 13.42
C GLY A 465 27.13 18.96 13.14
N SER A 466 27.65 20.09 12.66
CA SER A 466 29.07 20.30 12.38
C SER A 466 29.89 19.78 13.56
N SER A 467 30.46 18.59 13.40
CA SER A 467 31.31 17.95 14.40
C SER A 467 32.69 18.57 14.40
#